data_AF-A0A7J3BCI6-F1
#
_entry.id   AF-A0A7J3BCI6-F1
#
_cell.length_a   1.000
_cell.length_b   1.000
_cell.length_c   1.000
_cell.angle_alpha   90.00
_cell.angle_beta   90.00
_cell.angle_gamma   90.00
#
_symmetry.space_group_name_H-M   'P 1'
#
loop_
_entity.id
_entity.type
_entity.pdbx_description
1 polymer ?
#
loop_
_entity_poly.entity_id
_entity_poly.type
_entity_poly.pdbx_seq_one_letter_code
_entity_poly.pdbx_strand_id
1 'polypeptide(L)'
;MKNCPKCGTGIENPSKRWPLLGRANADGTLWKTMIAIYECPNCGTKFRVADEKERVRIINVQRLEELEVSLMEATEKKAELEAKVKSLEEEKSRLLEEIKTLRERIEIAELEAKARSLEDEVSKLKAESESLKEKASSLSSTA
;
A
#
# COMPACT_ATOMS: atom_id res chain seq x y z
N MET A 1 -26.38 -16.35 -41.29
CA MET A 1 -27.44 -16.45 -42.31
C MET A 1 -28.63 -17.20 -41.71
N LYS A 2 -29.86 -16.68 -41.82
CA LYS A 2 -31.09 -17.35 -41.37
C LYS A 2 -31.96 -17.63 -42.58
N ASN A 3 -32.49 -18.85 -42.68
CA ASN A 3 -33.25 -19.28 -43.86
C ASN A 3 -34.73 -18.93 -43.72
N CYS A 4 -35.34 -18.44 -44.80
CA CYS A 4 -36.77 -18.17 -44.84
C CYS A 4 -37.56 -19.48 -44.66
N PRO A 5 -38.49 -19.56 -43.68
CA PRO A 5 -39.25 -20.78 -43.43
C PRO A 5 -40.23 -21.12 -44.55
N LYS A 6 -40.55 -20.18 -45.44
CA LYS A 6 -41.50 -20.38 -46.55
C LYS A 6 -40.84 -20.80 -47.87
N CYS A 7 -39.66 -20.27 -48.19
CA CYS A 7 -39.01 -20.50 -49.49
C CYS A 7 -37.52 -20.87 -49.41
N GLY A 8 -36.94 -20.99 -48.22
CA GLY A 8 -35.54 -21.36 -48.02
C GLY A 8 -34.50 -20.28 -48.31
N THR A 9 -34.89 -19.12 -48.89
CA THR A 9 -33.97 -18.01 -49.19
C THR A 9 -33.19 -17.59 -47.93
N GLY A 10 -31.86 -17.58 -48.01
CA GLY A 10 -30.99 -17.17 -46.92
C GLY A 10 -30.95 -15.64 -46.78
N ILE A 11 -31.17 -15.15 -45.57
CA ILE A 11 -31.18 -13.72 -45.24
C ILE A 11 -30.10 -13.48 -44.19
N GLU A 12 -29.26 -12.47 -44.42
CA GLU A 12 -28.16 -12.14 -43.51
C GLU A 12 -28.56 -11.16 -42.43
N ASN A 13 -29.17 -10.04 -42.82
CA ASN A 13 -29.47 -8.95 -41.90
C ASN A 13 -30.95 -8.92 -41.52
N PRO A 14 -31.26 -8.79 -40.21
CA PRO A 14 -32.63 -8.60 -39.77
C PRO A 14 -33.12 -7.18 -40.04
N SER A 15 -34.41 -7.02 -40.25
CA SER A 15 -35.05 -5.70 -40.39
C SER A 15 -35.20 -4.97 -39.05
N LYS A 16 -35.38 -5.71 -37.95
CA LYS A 16 -35.43 -5.17 -36.58
C LYS A 16 -34.76 -6.14 -35.61
N ARG A 17 -34.09 -5.60 -34.61
CA ARG A 17 -33.48 -6.36 -33.52
C ARG A 17 -33.74 -5.65 -32.19
N TRP A 18 -34.16 -6.38 -31.16
CA TRP A 18 -34.40 -5.83 -29.83
C TRP A 18 -34.07 -6.86 -28.74
N PRO A 19 -33.74 -6.42 -27.52
CA PRO A 19 -33.55 -7.31 -26.38
C PRO A 19 -34.89 -7.71 -25.77
N LEU A 20 -35.02 -8.98 -25.41
CA LEU A 20 -36.05 -9.51 -24.53
C LEU A 20 -35.41 -9.90 -23.20
N LEU A 21 -35.82 -9.24 -22.13
CA LEU A 21 -35.35 -9.55 -20.77
C LEU A 21 -36.20 -10.68 -20.19
N GLY A 22 -35.54 -11.75 -19.77
CA GLY A 22 -36.16 -12.84 -19.02
C GLY A 22 -36.44 -12.44 -17.57
N ARG A 23 -37.03 -13.38 -16.82
CA ARG A 23 -37.24 -13.21 -15.38
C ARG A 23 -35.89 -13.15 -14.66
N ALA A 24 -35.76 -12.22 -13.72
CA ALA A 24 -34.60 -12.14 -12.85
C ALA A 24 -34.63 -13.22 -11.76
N ASN A 25 -33.47 -13.78 -11.49
CA ASN A 25 -33.18 -14.63 -10.36
C ASN A 25 -33.07 -13.79 -9.08
N ALA A 26 -33.02 -14.45 -7.92
CA ALA A 26 -32.93 -13.78 -6.61
C ALA A 26 -31.66 -12.90 -6.44
N ASP A 27 -30.60 -13.18 -7.20
CA ASP A 27 -29.34 -12.42 -7.21
C ASP A 27 -29.34 -11.21 -8.18
N GLY A 28 -30.48 -10.96 -8.84
CA GLY A 28 -30.65 -9.91 -9.84
C GLY A 28 -30.11 -10.28 -11.22
N THR A 29 -29.66 -11.52 -11.44
CA THR A 29 -29.20 -11.99 -12.75
C THR A 29 -30.38 -12.44 -13.63
N LEU A 30 -30.30 -12.16 -14.92
CA LEU A 30 -31.33 -12.55 -15.90
C LEU A 30 -30.74 -12.80 -17.27
N TRP A 31 -31.50 -13.48 -18.11
CA TRP A 31 -31.14 -13.72 -19.50
C TRP A 31 -31.69 -12.61 -20.39
N LYS A 32 -30.82 -11.91 -21.11
CA LYS A 32 -31.15 -10.99 -22.19
C LYS A 32 -31.05 -11.74 -23.51
N THR A 33 -32.19 -12.00 -24.14
CA THR A 33 -32.26 -12.70 -25.44
C THR A 33 -32.49 -11.69 -26.55
N MET A 34 -31.59 -11.61 -27.52
CA MET A 34 -31.78 -10.75 -28.68
C MET A 34 -32.75 -11.42 -29.65
N ILE A 35 -33.89 -10.78 -29.91
CA ILE A 35 -34.86 -11.21 -30.91
C ILE A 35 -34.67 -10.35 -32.16
N ALA A 36 -34.72 -11.00 -33.31
CA ALA A 36 -34.59 -10.36 -34.60
C ALA A 36 -35.77 -10.72 -35.51
N ILE A 37 -36.32 -9.75 -36.24
CA ILE A 37 -37.27 -9.97 -37.34
C ILE A 37 -36.49 -9.97 -38.65
N TYR A 38 -36.70 -10.99 -39.46
CA TYR A 38 -36.21 -11.08 -40.82
C TYR A 38 -37.38 -10.95 -41.79
N GLU A 39 -37.14 -10.26 -42.90
CA GLU A 39 -38.11 -10.10 -43.98
C GLU A 39 -37.51 -10.69 -45.25
N CYS A 40 -38.18 -11.69 -45.82
CA CYS A 40 -37.67 -12.39 -46.99
C CYS A 40 -37.84 -11.53 -48.26
N PRO A 41 -36.75 -11.24 -48.99
CA PRO A 41 -36.84 -10.46 -50.23
C PRO A 41 -37.55 -11.22 -51.36
N ASN A 42 -37.55 -12.56 -51.31
CA ASN A 42 -38.13 -13.40 -52.37
C ASN A 42 -39.66 -13.55 -52.23
N CYS A 43 -40.18 -13.72 -51.01
CA CYS A 43 -41.60 -14.04 -50.79
C CYS A 43 -42.31 -13.12 -49.78
N GLY A 44 -41.65 -12.03 -49.33
CA GLY A 44 -42.19 -11.02 -48.42
C GLY A 44 -42.50 -11.51 -47.00
N THR A 45 -42.16 -12.76 -46.66
CA THR A 45 -42.52 -13.36 -45.37
C THR A 45 -41.66 -12.78 -44.24
N LYS A 46 -42.33 -12.31 -43.17
CA LYS A 46 -41.68 -11.82 -41.96
C LYS A 46 -41.67 -12.91 -40.90
N PHE A 47 -40.51 -13.20 -40.33
CA PHE A 47 -40.35 -14.22 -39.29
C PHE A 47 -39.40 -13.77 -38.19
N ARG A 48 -39.58 -14.30 -36.99
CA ARG A 48 -38.78 -13.96 -35.80
C ARG A 48 -37.77 -15.07 -35.53
N VAL A 49 -36.56 -14.68 -35.16
CA VAL A 49 -35.50 -15.60 -34.74
C VAL A 49 -34.93 -15.09 -33.42
N ALA A 50 -34.80 -15.99 -32.44
CA ALA A 50 -33.98 -15.75 -31.27
C ALA A 50 -32.51 -15.93 -31.67
N ASP A 51 -31.70 -14.90 -31.47
CA ASP A 51 -30.34 -14.84 -32.00
C ASP A 51 -29.31 -15.21 -30.92
N GLU A 52 -29.05 -14.28 -30.00
CA GLU A 52 -28.03 -14.38 -28.96
C GLU A 52 -28.65 -14.28 -27.57
N LYS A 53 -28.06 -15.01 -26.62
CA LYS A 53 -28.54 -15.06 -25.22
C LYS A 53 -27.38 -14.70 -24.29
N GLU A 54 -27.49 -13.54 -23.65
CA GLU A 54 -26.50 -12.98 -22.74
C GLU A 54 -27.01 -13.04 -21.30
N ARG A 55 -26.12 -13.36 -20.34
CA ARG A 55 -26.44 -13.24 -18.91
C ARG A 55 -26.07 -11.85 -18.43
N VAL A 56 -27.06 -11.10 -17.95
CA VAL A 56 -26.87 -9.74 -17.43
C VAL A 56 -27.33 -9.66 -15.98
N ARG A 57 -26.84 -8.67 -15.23
CA ARG A 57 -27.24 -8.43 -13.84
C ARG A 57 -27.82 -7.03 -13.72
N ILE A 58 -29.00 -6.93 -13.11
CA ILE A 58 -29.57 -5.63 -12.73
C ILE A 58 -28.83 -5.16 -11.48
N ILE A 59 -28.24 -3.97 -11.57
CA ILE A 59 -27.56 -3.31 -10.45
C ILE A 59 -28.32 -2.03 -10.14
N ASN A 60 -28.45 -1.72 -8.85
CA ASN A 60 -28.99 -0.42 -8.43
C ASN A 60 -27.91 0.66 -8.66
N VAL A 61 -28.20 1.61 -9.54
CA VAL A 61 -27.28 2.69 -9.92
C VAL A 61 -26.91 3.57 -8.73
N GLN A 62 -27.86 3.88 -7.83
CA GLN A 62 -27.60 4.71 -6.65
C GLN A 62 -26.55 4.08 -5.73
N ARG A 63 -26.66 2.76 -5.51
CA ARG A 63 -25.67 2.02 -4.73
C ARG A 63 -24.29 1.99 -5.40
N LEU A 64 -24.24 2.02 -6.72
CA LEU A 64 -22.98 2.05 -7.46
C LEU A 64 -22.28 3.41 -7.30
N GLU A 65 -23.03 4.50 -7.40
CA GLU A 65 -22.55 5.86 -7.15
C GLU A 65 -22.07 6.03 -5.69
N GLU A 66 -22.83 5.53 -4.71
CA GLU A 66 -22.41 5.55 -3.29
C GLU A 66 -21.10 4.78 -3.05
N LEU A 67 -20.96 3.60 -3.68
CA LEU A 67 -19.73 2.81 -3.59
C LEU A 67 -18.54 3.50 -4.25
N GLU A 68 -18.77 4.22 -5.35
CA GLU A 68 -17.73 4.99 -6.04
C GLU A 68 -17.23 6.14 -5.16
N VAL A 69 -18.13 6.90 -4.54
CA VAL A 69 -17.76 7.95 -3.57
C VAL A 69 -17.01 7.36 -2.38
N SER A 70 -17.51 6.28 -1.79
CA SER A 70 -16.86 5.63 -0.65
C SER A 70 -15.46 5.10 -1.02
N LEU A 71 -15.29 4.59 -2.24
CA LEU A 71 -13.99 4.16 -2.75
C LEU A 71 -13.03 5.34 -2.88
N MET A 72 -13.49 6.47 -3.43
CA MET A 72 -12.67 7.69 -3.52
C MET A 72 -12.19 8.16 -2.14
N GLU A 73 -13.10 8.29 -1.17
CA GLU A 73 -12.75 8.67 0.20
C GLU A 73 -11.74 7.69 0.85
N ALA A 74 -11.90 6.39 0.60
CA ALA A 74 -10.98 5.38 1.10
C ALA A 74 -9.60 5.50 0.46
N THR A 75 -9.53 5.84 -0.83
CA THR A 75 -8.24 6.05 -1.53
C THR A 75 -7.52 7.30 -1.04
N GLU A 76 -8.25 8.39 -0.75
CA GLU A 76 -7.67 9.61 -0.18
C GLU A 76 -7.13 9.37 1.22
N LYS A 77 -7.92 8.73 2.10
CA LYS A 77 -7.47 8.36 3.46
C LYS A 77 -6.25 7.43 3.43
N LYS A 78 -6.20 6.50 2.47
CA LYS A 78 -5.03 5.63 2.30
C LYS A 78 -3.79 6.45 1.96
N ALA A 79 -3.87 7.38 1.01
CA ALA A 79 -2.74 8.23 0.64
C ALA A 79 -2.26 9.09 1.82
N GLU A 80 -3.19 9.63 2.62
CA GLU A 80 -2.86 10.39 3.83
C GLU A 80 -2.12 9.52 4.86
N LEU A 81 -2.60 8.30 5.11
CA LEU A 81 -1.97 7.38 6.05
C LEU A 81 -0.59 6.94 5.58
N GLU A 82 -0.41 6.66 4.28
CA GLU A 82 0.90 6.32 3.70
C GLU A 82 1.90 7.48 3.85
N ALA A 83 1.46 8.73 3.65
CA ALA A 83 2.29 9.90 3.89
C ALA A 83 2.70 10.05 5.37
N LYS A 84 1.76 9.82 6.29
CA LYS A 84 2.03 9.83 7.74
C LYS A 84 3.02 8.74 8.15
N VAL A 85 2.86 7.52 7.64
CA VAL A 85 3.79 6.41 7.89
C VAL A 85 5.20 6.80 7.45
N LYS A 86 5.35 7.32 6.23
CA LYS A 86 6.65 7.76 5.73
C LYS A 86 7.28 8.85 6.62
N SER A 87 6.51 9.85 7.03
CA SER A 87 6.99 10.91 7.93
C SER A 87 7.48 10.35 9.27
N LEU A 88 6.73 9.40 9.85
CA LEU A 88 7.09 8.77 11.13
C LEU A 88 8.33 7.87 11.01
N GLU A 89 8.51 7.21 9.88
CA GLU A 89 9.72 6.41 9.59
C GLU A 89 10.97 7.28 9.48
N GLU A 90 10.85 8.45 8.84
CA GLU A 90 11.92 9.45 8.79
C GLU A 90 12.26 10.01 10.18
N GLU A 91 11.25 10.34 10.98
CA GLU A 91 11.45 10.82 12.36
C GLU A 91 12.10 9.76 13.25
N LYS A 92 11.61 8.50 13.17
CA LYS A 92 12.23 7.37 13.87
C LYS A 92 13.70 7.22 13.50
N SER A 93 14.04 7.34 12.22
CA SER A 93 15.43 7.23 11.75
C SER A 93 16.30 8.36 12.31
N ARG A 94 15.79 9.60 12.33
CA ARG A 94 16.47 10.74 12.94
C ARG A 94 16.71 10.54 14.44
N LEU A 95 15.69 10.09 15.19
CA LEU A 95 15.81 9.86 16.63
C LEU A 95 16.78 8.73 16.97
N LEU A 96 16.86 7.67 16.15
CA LEU A 96 17.83 6.60 16.35
C LEU A 96 19.27 7.09 16.20
N GLU A 97 19.54 7.94 15.21
CA GLU A 97 20.85 8.59 15.07
C GLU A 97 21.15 9.53 16.24
N GLU A 98 20.17 10.31 16.69
CA GLU A 98 20.34 11.17 17.87
C GLU A 98 20.69 10.34 19.12
N ILE A 99 19.97 9.25 19.38
CA ILE A 99 20.26 8.33 20.49
C ILE A 99 21.69 7.78 20.39
N LYS A 100 22.15 7.42 19.18
CA LYS A 100 23.51 6.93 18.96
C LYS A 100 24.55 7.98 19.33
N THR A 101 24.40 9.21 18.82
CA THR A 101 25.34 10.31 19.12
C THR A 101 25.36 10.65 20.61
N LEU A 102 24.21 10.63 21.29
CA LEU A 102 24.13 10.90 22.72
C LEU A 102 24.82 9.81 23.54
N ARG A 103 24.68 8.54 23.15
CA ARG A 103 25.40 7.43 23.79
C ARG A 103 26.91 7.57 23.67
N GLU A 104 27.41 7.88 22.47
CA GLU A 104 28.85 8.11 22.23
C GLU A 104 29.36 9.28 23.08
N ARG A 105 28.59 10.37 23.19
CA ARG A 105 28.95 11.52 24.05
C ARG A 105 29.00 11.17 25.53
N ILE A 106 28.07 10.35 26.02
CA ILE A 106 28.07 9.87 27.42
C ILE A 106 29.32 9.02 27.68
N GLU A 107 29.65 8.10 26.79
CA GLU A 107 30.84 7.25 26.92
C GLU A 107 32.13 8.09 26.96
N ILE A 108 32.27 9.08 26.08
CA ILE A 108 33.41 10.00 26.09
C ILE A 108 33.50 10.75 27.43
N ALA A 109 32.39 11.30 27.92
CA ALA A 109 32.38 12.04 29.18
C ALA A 109 32.79 11.17 30.39
N GLU A 110 32.35 9.90 30.42
CA GLU A 110 32.76 8.95 31.46
C GLU A 110 34.26 8.61 31.38
N LEU A 111 34.80 8.44 30.16
CA LEU A 111 36.22 8.19 29.95
C LEU A 111 37.08 9.40 30.35
N GLU A 112 36.65 10.62 30.00
CA GLU A 112 37.33 11.86 30.41
C GLU A 112 37.36 12.04 31.93
N ALA A 113 36.24 11.74 32.61
CA ALA A 113 36.19 11.81 34.08
C ALA A 113 37.16 10.82 34.73
N LYS A 114 37.22 9.59 34.21
CA LYS A 114 38.18 8.57 34.67
C LYS A 114 39.63 8.98 34.40
N ALA A 115 39.91 9.56 33.22
CA ALA A 115 41.25 10.04 32.88
C ALA A 115 41.72 11.12 33.86
N ARG A 116 40.87 12.11 34.17
CA ARG A 116 41.19 13.16 35.15
C ARG A 116 41.47 12.59 36.55
N SER A 117 40.66 11.62 36.99
CA SER A 117 40.88 10.95 38.29
C SER A 117 42.23 10.22 38.34
N LEU A 118 42.59 9.52 37.26
CA LEU A 118 43.88 8.82 37.16
C LEU A 118 45.05 9.81 37.07
N GLU A 119 44.90 10.93 36.37
CA GLU A 119 45.90 12.01 36.32
C GLU A 119 46.16 12.62 37.71
N ASP A 120 45.11 12.84 38.49
CA ASP A 120 45.22 13.32 39.87
C ASP A 120 45.94 12.31 40.78
N GLU A 121 45.64 11.03 40.66
CA GLU A 121 46.32 9.96 41.41
C GLU A 121 47.80 9.84 41.03
N VAL A 122 48.12 9.86 39.73
CA VAL A 122 49.51 9.84 39.25
C VAL A 122 50.29 11.05 39.77
N SER A 123 49.66 12.23 39.80
CA SER A 123 50.28 13.45 40.33
C SER A 123 50.59 13.34 41.82
N LYS A 124 49.66 12.79 42.62
CA LYS A 124 49.87 12.53 44.06
C LYS A 124 50.99 11.51 44.29
N LEU A 125 50.97 10.38 43.58
CA LEU A 125 51.99 9.33 43.71
C LEU A 125 53.38 9.83 43.31
N LYS A 126 53.48 10.68 42.29
CA LYS A 126 54.76 11.33 41.92
C LYS A 126 55.29 12.20 43.06
N ALA A 127 54.45 13.04 43.65
CA ALA A 127 54.85 13.90 44.77
C ALA A 127 55.28 13.09 46.01
N GLU A 128 54.56 12.00 46.33
CA GLU A 128 54.94 11.09 47.40
C GLU A 128 56.28 10.40 47.11
N SER A 129 56.49 9.94 45.87
CA SER A 129 57.75 9.32 45.45
C SER A 129 58.93 10.29 45.56
N GLU A 130 58.75 11.57 45.19
CA GLU A 130 59.78 12.60 45.34
C GLU A 130 60.12 12.83 46.83
N SER A 131 59.10 12.99 47.69
CA SER A 131 59.31 13.15 49.13
C SER A 131 60.03 11.96 49.78
N LEU A 132 59.66 10.73 49.39
CA LEU A 132 60.31 9.51 49.87
C LEU A 132 61.77 9.43 49.40
N LYS A 133 62.06 9.84 48.16
CA LYS A 133 63.41 9.87 47.61
C LYS A 133 64.30 10.88 48.36
N GLU A 134 63.77 12.06 48.68
CA GLU A 134 64.48 13.05 49.50
C GLU A 134 64.79 12.49 50.90
N LYS A 135 63.80 11.87 51.56
CA LYS A 135 63.99 11.21 52.87
C LYS A 135 65.04 10.10 52.83
N ALA A 136 65.06 9.29 51.77
CA ALA A 136 66.07 8.24 51.61
C ALA A 136 67.48 8.84 51.47
N SER A 137 67.62 9.92 50.69
CA SER A 137 68.91 10.60 50.50
C SER A 137 69.47 11.21 51.79
N SER A 138 68.61 11.81 52.63
CA SER A 138 69.04 12.37 53.91
C SER A 138 69.43 11.30 54.93
N LEU A 139 68.74 10.16 54.97
CA LEU A 139 69.12 9.00 55.79
C LEU A 139 70.46 8.39 55.34
N SER A 140 70.73 8.30 54.04
CA SER A 140 72.01 7.80 53.53
C SER A 140 73.20 8.73 53.78
N SER A 141 72.97 10.01 54.10
CA SER A 141 74.00 11.01 54.38
C SER A 141 74.37 11.10 55.87
N THR A 142 73.66 10.36 56.74
CA THR A 142 73.82 10.37 58.20
C THR A 142 74.35 9.04 58.78
N ALA A 143 74.68 8.09 57.91
CA ALA A 143 75.38 6.83 58.21
C ALA A 143 76.78 6.84 57.59
#